data_AF-A0A1M4LBP0-F1
#
_entry.id   AF-A0A1M4LBP0-F1
#
_cell.length_a   1.000
_cell.length_b   1.000
_cell.length_c   1.000
_cell.angle_alpha   90.00
_cell.angle_beta   90.00
_cell.angle_gamma   90.00
#
_symmetry.space_group_name_H-M   'P 1'
#
loop_
_entity.id
_entity.type
_entity.pdbx_description
1 polymer ?
#
loop_
_entity_poly.entity_id
_entity_poly.type
_entity_poly.pdbx_seq_one_letter_code
_entity_poly.pdbx_strand_id
1 'polypeptide(L)'
;MLRIYLKPGERIKVADAKIFNHRPLYRALVTSAKQAGIVNAVAHHTHYGYSNHGSLEERGVELQNPHLTMCVELIGERDKLELFCRQHGEHLRNKVIVYKHLEHWHIHHGADIVTSDMVEEHKPLVEAG
;
A
#
# COMPACT_ATOMS: atom_id res chain seq x y z
N MET A 1 -3.60 -2.39 -8.20
CA MET A 1 -2.83 -2.82 -7.02
C MET A 1 -1.48 -2.14 -6.99
N LEU A 2 -1.09 -1.64 -5.83
CA LEU A 2 0.20 -1.04 -5.56
C LEU A 2 0.92 -1.87 -4.51
N ARG A 3 2.20 -2.21 -4.74
CA ARG A 3 3.08 -2.86 -3.77
C ARG A 3 4.25 -1.95 -3.45
N ILE A 4 4.43 -1.65 -2.18
CA ILE A 4 5.52 -0.81 -1.65
C ILE A 4 6.42 -1.72 -0.83
N TYR A 5 7.66 -1.93 -1.26
CA TYR A 5 8.63 -2.72 -0.52
C TYR A 5 9.43 -1.85 0.43
N LEU A 6 9.53 -2.28 1.68
CA LEU A 6 10.21 -1.57 2.75
C LEU A 6 10.78 -2.55 3.78
N LYS A 7 11.40 -2.01 4.83
CA LYS A 7 11.95 -2.79 5.96
C LYS A 7 11.11 -2.55 7.24
N PRO A 8 10.85 -3.58 8.07
CA PRO A 8 10.08 -3.46 9.31
C PRO A 8 10.67 -2.45 10.31
N GLY A 9 11.99 -2.25 10.27
CA GLY A 9 12.69 -1.26 11.09
C GLY A 9 12.42 0.19 10.71
N GLU A 10 11.86 0.47 9.54
CA GLU A 10 11.64 1.85 9.09
C GLU A 10 10.52 2.55 9.89
N ARG A 11 10.68 3.85 10.08
CA ARG A 11 9.84 4.71 10.92
C ARG A 11 9.47 5.97 10.16
N ILE A 12 8.33 6.58 10.53
CA ILE A 12 7.98 7.92 10.03
C ILE A 12 9.04 8.91 10.53
N LYS A 13 9.56 9.73 9.62
CA LYS A 13 10.40 10.88 9.97
C LYS A 13 9.46 12.08 10.12
N VAL A 14 9.23 12.55 11.35
CA VAL A 14 8.45 13.78 11.59
C VAL A 14 9.42 14.87 12.02
N ALA A 15 9.37 16.04 11.37
CA ALA A 15 10.32 17.13 11.57
C ALA A 15 10.37 17.67 13.02
N ASP A 16 9.28 17.57 13.79
CA ASP A 16 9.15 18.11 15.15
C ASP A 16 8.68 17.07 16.18
N ALA A 17 9.29 15.88 16.19
CA ALA A 17 8.91 14.82 17.15
C ALA A 17 9.49 15.05 18.56
N LYS A 18 8.99 16.07 19.29
CA LYS A 18 9.09 16.13 20.77
C LYS A 18 8.21 15.08 21.46
N ILE A 19 7.47 14.27 20.71
CA ILE A 19 6.61 13.22 21.22
C ILE A 19 6.96 11.93 20.48
N PHE A 20 7.29 10.91 21.27
CA PHE A 20 7.63 9.50 21.04
C PHE A 20 6.83 8.69 19.99
N ASN A 21 6.40 9.27 18.87
CA ASN A 21 5.63 8.55 17.87
C ASN A 21 6.54 7.76 16.90
N HIS A 22 7.25 6.76 17.45
CA HIS A 22 8.08 5.78 16.74
C HIS A 22 7.23 4.74 16.00
N ARG A 23 6.12 5.13 15.37
CA ARG A 23 5.26 4.17 14.67
C ARG A 23 6.02 3.59 13.47
N PRO A 24 6.05 2.25 13.30
CA PRO A 24 6.60 1.61 12.11
C PRO A 24 5.95 2.17 10.84
N LEU A 25 6.77 2.48 9.83
CA LEU A 25 6.30 3.10 8.59
C LEU A 25 5.20 2.26 7.93
N TYR A 26 5.35 0.93 7.90
CA TYR A 26 4.34 0.04 7.31
C TYR A 26 2.96 0.20 7.98
N ARG A 27 2.90 0.35 9.32
CA ARG A 27 1.64 0.54 10.06
C ARG A 27 1.03 1.89 9.74
N ALA A 28 1.87 2.91 9.61
CA ALA A 28 1.43 4.25 9.26
C ALA A 28 0.83 4.30 7.85
N LEU A 29 1.47 3.64 6.88
CA LEU A 29 0.96 3.54 5.51
C LEU A 29 -0.39 2.81 5.48
N VAL A 30 -0.54 1.67 6.15
CA VAL A 30 -1.83 0.94 6.21
C VAL A 30 -2.91 1.78 6.90
N THR A 31 -2.57 2.49 7.99
CA THR A 31 -3.52 3.38 8.68
C THR A 31 -3.97 4.54 7.79
N SER A 32 -3.02 5.19 7.12
CA SER A 32 -3.30 6.29 6.18
C SER A 32 -4.15 5.81 5.00
N ALA A 33 -3.84 4.63 4.46
CA ALA A 33 -4.59 4.03 3.36
C ALA A 33 -6.06 3.81 3.73
N LYS A 34 -6.33 3.34 4.95
CA LYS A 34 -7.69 3.20 5.47
C LYS A 34 -8.41 4.54 5.56
N GLN A 35 -7.72 5.58 6.04
CA GLN A 35 -8.26 6.95 6.12
C GLN A 35 -8.54 7.56 4.73
N ALA A 36 -7.72 7.22 3.74
CA ALA A 36 -7.88 7.63 2.35
C ALA A 36 -8.96 6.85 1.57
N GLY A 37 -9.66 5.91 2.22
CA GLY A 37 -10.72 5.12 1.57
C GLY A 37 -10.20 4.12 0.55
N ILE A 38 -8.93 3.68 0.64
CA ILE A 38 -8.39 2.62 -0.20
C ILE A 38 -9.12 1.30 0.12
N VAL A 39 -9.57 0.59 -0.91
CA VAL A 39 -10.44 -0.61 -0.80
C VAL A 39 -9.82 -1.69 0.08
N ASN A 40 -8.53 -1.97 -0.10
CA ASN A 40 -7.80 -2.90 0.75
C ASN A 40 -6.36 -2.44 0.99
N ALA A 41 -5.84 -2.66 2.20
CA ALA A 41 -4.48 -2.32 2.60
C ALA A 41 -3.92 -3.35 3.58
N VAL A 42 -2.85 -4.05 3.22
CA VAL A 42 -2.27 -5.15 4.00
C VAL A 42 -0.75 -5.04 4.05
N ALA A 43 -0.15 -5.41 5.18
CA ALA A 43 1.30 -5.54 5.33
C ALA A 43 1.69 -7.02 5.35
N HIS A 44 2.53 -7.44 4.40
CA HIS A 44 3.05 -8.79 4.28
C HIS A 44 4.48 -8.86 4.82
N HIS A 45 4.67 -9.68 5.85
CA HIS A 45 6.01 -10.06 6.32
C HIS A 45 6.54 -11.22 5.48
N THR A 46 7.80 -11.13 5.06
CA THR A 46 8.48 -12.26 4.41
C THR A 46 9.26 -13.08 5.45
N HIS A 47 9.71 -14.27 5.05
CA HIS A 47 10.56 -15.14 5.87
C HIS A 47 12.01 -15.13 5.39
N TYR A 48 12.22 -14.88 4.10
CA TYR A 48 13.52 -14.82 3.46
C TYR A 48 13.39 -13.97 2.20
N GLY A 49 14.38 -13.14 1.90
CA GLY A 49 14.42 -12.38 0.65
C GLY A 49 15.31 -11.16 0.68
N TYR A 50 15.32 -10.45 -0.44
CA TYR A 50 16.02 -9.18 -0.60
C TYR A 50 15.10 -8.21 -1.36
N SER A 51 15.44 -6.92 -1.34
CA SER A 51 14.76 -5.91 -2.15
C SER A 51 15.73 -4.82 -2.55
N ASN A 52 15.47 -4.18 -3.69
CA ASN A 52 16.26 -3.07 -4.22
C ASN A 52 17.76 -3.36 -4.32
N HIS A 53 18.12 -4.55 -4.83
CA HIS A 53 19.51 -5.03 -4.93
C HIS A 53 20.28 -5.11 -3.59
N GLY A 54 19.57 -5.10 -2.46
CA GLY A 54 20.17 -5.31 -1.15
C GLY A 54 20.58 -6.76 -0.89
N SER A 55 21.22 -6.99 0.25
CA SER A 55 21.59 -8.33 0.72
C SER A 55 20.37 -9.23 0.93
N LEU A 56 20.62 -10.54 0.85
CA LEU A 56 19.68 -11.55 1.30
C LEU A 56 19.53 -11.46 2.82
N GLU A 57 18.28 -11.42 3.27
CA GLU A 57 17.89 -11.34 4.67
C GLU A 57 16.99 -12.53 4.99
N GLU A 58 17.13 -13.07 6.19
CA GLU A 58 16.28 -14.13 6.72
C GLU A 58 15.59 -13.66 7.99
N ARG A 59 14.46 -14.30 8.31
CA ARG A 59 13.80 -14.17 9.60
C ARG A 59 14.76 -14.58 10.70
N GLY A 60 14.97 -13.70 11.67
CA GLY A 60 15.74 -14.04 12.85
C GLY A 60 15.04 -15.13 13.67
N VAL A 61 15.83 -16.04 14.21
CA VAL A 61 15.36 -17.21 14.97
C VAL A 61 14.77 -16.78 16.32
N GLU A 62 15.37 -15.78 16.95
CA GLU A 62 14.97 -15.29 18.29
C GLU A 62 14.33 -13.90 18.26
N LEU A 63 14.87 -12.99 17.44
CA LEU A 63 14.39 -11.61 17.31
C LEU A 63 13.95 -11.33 15.87
N GLN A 64 12.98 -10.42 15.73
CA GLN A 64 12.55 -9.95 14.42
C GLN A 64 13.71 -9.25 13.71
N ASN A 65 14.04 -9.67 12.49
CA ASN A 65 15.05 -9.01 11.67
C ASN A 65 14.46 -7.68 11.15
N PRO A 66 14.96 -6.50 11.59
CA PRO A 66 14.43 -5.21 11.16
C PRO A 66 14.77 -4.87 9.71
N HIS A 67 15.71 -5.60 9.09
CA HIS A 67 16.17 -5.41 7.72
C HIS A 67 15.51 -6.33 6.70
N LEU A 68 14.81 -7.37 7.17
CA LEU A 68 14.09 -8.32 6.33
C LEU A 68 13.06 -7.58 5.46
N THR A 69 13.03 -7.90 4.17
CA THR A 69 12.09 -7.23 3.26
C THR A 69 10.64 -7.50 3.64
N MET A 70 9.79 -6.50 3.52
CA MET A 70 8.34 -6.63 3.67
C MET A 70 7.63 -5.79 2.60
N CYS A 71 6.33 -6.02 2.40
CA CYS A 71 5.55 -5.28 1.42
C CYS A 71 4.26 -4.74 2.05
N VAL A 72 3.95 -3.47 1.82
CA VAL A 72 2.58 -2.96 1.95
C VAL A 72 1.89 -3.06 0.60
N GLU A 73 0.80 -3.80 0.54
CA GLU A 73 -0.04 -3.97 -0.64
C GLU A 73 -1.33 -3.15 -0.47
N LEU A 74 -1.65 -2.35 -1.49
CA LEU A 74 -2.84 -1.51 -1.55
C LEU A 74 -3.65 -1.87 -2.81
N ILE A 75 -4.96 -2.04 -2.66
CA ILE A 75 -5.90 -2.25 -3.78
C ILE A 75 -6.90 -1.10 -3.76
N GLY A 76 -7.06 -0.45 -4.89
CA GLY A 76 -7.89 0.73 -5.07
C GLY A 76 -7.81 1.23 -6.51
N GLU A 77 -8.59 2.27 -6.80
CA GLU A 77 -8.55 2.98 -8.07
C GLU A 77 -7.15 3.56 -8.32
N ARG A 78 -6.74 3.61 -9.59
CA ARG A 78 -5.40 4.06 -9.98
C ARG A 78 -5.08 5.45 -9.40
N ASP A 79 -6.01 6.39 -9.54
CA ASP A 79 -5.77 7.79 -9.18
C ASP A 79 -5.66 7.97 -7.66
N LYS A 80 -6.44 7.21 -6.88
CA LYS A 80 -6.30 7.17 -5.41
C LYS A 80 -4.96 6.59 -4.98
N LEU A 81 -4.49 5.53 -5.65
CA LEU A 81 -3.18 4.94 -5.36
C LEU A 81 -2.03 5.89 -5.74
N GLU A 82 -2.15 6.61 -6.84
CA GLU A 82 -1.18 7.62 -7.25
C GLU A 82 -1.15 8.82 -6.27
N LEU A 83 -2.32 9.34 -5.90
CA LEU A 83 -2.45 10.41 -4.92
C LEU A 83 -1.83 10.00 -3.58
N PHE A 84 -2.08 8.77 -3.13
CA PHE A 84 -1.49 8.21 -1.92
C PHE A 84 0.06 8.22 -2.00
N CYS A 85 0.64 7.80 -3.12
CA CYS A 85 2.08 7.88 -3.33
C CYS A 85 2.61 9.31 -3.26
N ARG A 86 1.92 10.28 -3.87
CA ARG A 86 2.32 11.70 -3.85
C ARG A 86 2.30 12.26 -2.42
N GLN A 87 1.24 11.99 -1.65
CA GLN A 87 1.09 12.45 -0.26
C GLN A 87 2.15 11.88 0.69
N HIS A 88 2.61 10.65 0.42
CA HIS A 88 3.65 9.98 1.23
C HIS A 88 5.04 10.03 0.59
N GLY A 89 5.24 10.86 -0.44
CA GLY A 89 6.45 10.90 -1.24
C GLY A 89 7.74 10.99 -0.40
N GLU A 90 7.71 11.73 0.71
CA GLU A 90 8.86 11.86 1.59
C GLU A 90 9.41 10.53 2.12
N HIS A 91 8.52 9.65 2.56
CA HIS A 91 8.87 8.34 3.11
C HIS A 91 9.01 7.25 2.05
N LEU A 92 8.42 7.50 0.88
CA LEU A 92 8.40 6.56 -0.25
C LEU A 92 9.58 6.74 -1.21
N ARG A 93 10.33 7.85 -1.12
CA ARG A 93 11.56 8.05 -1.89
C ARG A 93 12.51 6.86 -1.73
N ASN A 94 13.08 6.42 -2.85
CA ASN A 94 14.03 5.30 -2.96
C ASN A 94 13.48 3.93 -2.55
N LYS A 95 12.15 3.78 -2.43
CA LYS A 95 11.49 2.47 -2.24
C LYS A 95 11.20 1.85 -3.59
N VAL A 96 11.20 0.52 -3.65
CA VAL A 96 10.64 -0.20 -4.81
C VAL A 96 9.13 -0.15 -4.69
N ILE A 97 8.49 0.49 -5.67
CA ILE A 97 7.04 0.68 -5.73
C ILE A 97 6.56 0.17 -7.08
N VAL A 98 5.67 -0.81 -7.07
CA VAL A 98 5.20 -1.49 -8.29
C VAL A 98 3.68 -1.37 -8.36
N TYR A 99 3.18 -0.98 -9.53
CA TYR A 99 1.75 -0.96 -9.81
C TYR A 99 1.39 -2.07 -10.81
N LYS A 100 0.26 -2.74 -10.57
CA LYS A 100 -0.34 -3.74 -11.46
C LYS A 100 -1.84 -3.47 -11.58
N HIS A 101 -2.37 -3.46 -12.79
CA HIS A 101 -3.82 -3.41 -13.03
C HIS A 101 -4.50 -4.69 -12.52
N LEU A 102 -5.62 -4.54 -11.83
CA LEU A 102 -6.47 -5.63 -11.36
C LEU A 102 -7.91 -5.35 -11.80
N GLU A 103 -8.64 -6.40 -12.12
CA GLU A 103 -10.09 -6.35 -12.25
C GLU A 103 -10.76 -6.41 -10.88
N HIS A 104 -11.91 -5.78 -10.76
CA HIS A 104 -12.77 -5.91 -9.59
C HIS A 104 -14.09 -6.54 -10.02
N TRP A 105 -14.38 -7.69 -9.41
CA TRP A 105 -15.58 -8.45 -9.73
C TRP A 105 -16.60 -8.25 -8.62
N HIS A 106 -17.79 -7.84 -9.03
CA HIS A 106 -18.97 -7.87 -8.18
C HIS A 106 -19.81 -9.09 -8.56
N ILE A 107 -20.13 -9.92 -7.56
CA ILE A 107 -20.99 -11.09 -7.74
C ILE A 107 -22.39 -10.71 -7.26
N HIS A 108 -23.36 -10.73 -8.16
CA HIS A 108 -24.77 -10.46 -7.83
C HIS A 108 -25.54 -11.76 -7.51
N HIS A 109 -26.72 -11.62 -6.92
CA HIS A 109 -27.63 -12.75 -6.71
C HIS A 109 -27.93 -13.43 -8.06
N GLY A 110 -27.66 -14.74 -8.16
CA GLY A 110 -27.74 -15.49 -9.42
C GLY A 110 -26.39 -15.90 -10.02
N ALA A 111 -25.27 -15.49 -9.41
CA ALA A 111 -23.89 -15.77 -9.84
C ALA A 111 -23.42 -15.01 -11.10
N ASP A 112 -24.14 -13.96 -11.49
CA ASP A 112 -23.69 -13.04 -12.53
C ASP A 112 -22.46 -12.26 -12.05
N ILE A 113 -21.44 -12.20 -12.91
CA ILE A 113 -20.20 -11.44 -12.69
C ILE A 113 -20.33 -10.11 -13.43
N VAL A 114 -20.30 -9.02 -12.67
CA VAL A 114 -20.10 -7.68 -13.23
C VAL A 114 -18.65 -7.30 -13.03
N THR A 115 -17.93 -7.16 -14.15
CA THR A 115 -16.57 -6.64 -14.18
C THR A 115 -16.65 -5.12 -14.17
N SER A 116 -16.10 -4.51 -13.12
CA SER A 116 -15.78 -3.08 -13.13
C SER A 116 -14.26 -3.00 -13.20
N ASP A 117 -13.74 -2.33 -14.23
CA ASP A 117 -12.37 -1.85 -14.15
C ASP A 117 -12.28 -0.95 -12.92
N MET A 118 -11.16 -0.99 -12.18
CA MET A 118 -10.90 -0.05 -11.07
C MET A 118 -10.63 1.39 -11.57
N VAL A 119 -11.29 1.77 -12.66
CA VAL A 119 -11.26 3.04 -13.38
C VAL A 119 -12.71 3.52 -13.38
N GLU A 120 -12.95 4.72 -12.88
CA GLU A 120 -14.28 5.29 -12.62
C GLU A 120 -15.36 4.93 -13.66
N GLU A 121 -16.53 4.50 -13.17
CA GLU A 121 -17.77 4.80 -13.87
C GLU A 121 -17.98 6.33 -13.84
N HIS A 122 -17.67 6.99 -14.95
CA HIS A 122 -18.06 8.37 -15.17
C HIS A 122 -19.61 8.40 -15.26
N LYS A 123 -20.26 8.81 -14.17
CA LYS A 123 -21.71 9.01 -14.16
C LYS A 123 -22.05 10.13 -15.14
N PRO A 124 -22.84 9.90 -16.20
CA PRO A 124 -23.26 11.00 -17.06
C PRO A 124 -24.05 12.00 -16.22
N LEU A 125 -23.64 13.26 -16.27
CA LEU A 125 -24.46 14.38 -15.84
C LEU A 125 -25.80 14.27 -16.59
N VAL A 126 -26.86 13.99 -15.83
CA VAL A 126 -28.23 14.08 -16.34
C VAL A 126 -28.39 15.51 -16.83
N GLU A 127 -28.64 15.68 -18.12
CA GLU A 127 -28.93 16.97 -18.73
C GLU A 127 -30.09 17.62 -17.97
N ALA A 128 -29.84 18.81 -17.43
CA ALA A 128 -30.88 19.65 -16.87
C ALA A 128 -31.79 20.11 -18.02
N GLY A 129 -32.98 19.50 -18.07
CA GLY A 129 -34.14 20.07 -18.78
C GLY A 129 -34.84 21.12 -17.91
#